data_AF-A0A3B1AXD2-F1
#
_entry.id   AF-A0A3B1AXD2-F1
#
_cell.length_a   1.000
_cell.length_b   1.000
_cell.length_c   1.000
_cell.angle_alpha   90.00
_cell.angle_beta   90.00
_cell.angle_gamma   90.00
#
_symmetry.space_group_name_H-M   'P 1'
#
loop_
_entity.id
_entity.type
_entity.pdbx_description
1 polymer ?
#
loop_
_entity_poly.entity_id
_entity_poly.type
_entity_poly.pdbx_seq_one_letter_code
_entity_poly.pdbx_strand_id
1 'polypeptide(L)'
;MSGCCDHDDIDQEALEVKSFRRVLWIVMIINGVMFFAEFSGAFFAGSVALQADALDFLGDTVTYAITLLALGYPLAIRARAAMFKGISLGLLGLW
;
A
#
# COMPACT_ATOMS: atom_id res chain seq x y z
N MET A 1 46.32 5.53 21.06
CA MET A 1 44.93 6.01 21.23
C MET A 1 44.11 5.30 20.17
N SER A 2 43.14 4.52 20.62
CA SER A 2 42.42 3.48 19.89
C SER A 2 41.71 4.02 18.65
N GLY A 3 42.17 3.59 17.48
CA GLY A 3 41.30 3.48 16.31
C GLY A 3 40.55 2.14 16.41
N CYS A 4 39.24 2.19 16.16
CA CYS A 4 38.39 1.17 15.53
C CYS A 4 36.91 1.43 15.87
N CYS A 5 36.05 1.20 14.86
CA CYS A 5 34.60 1.08 14.91
C CYS A 5 33.78 2.39 14.80
N ASP A 6 33.53 2.80 13.55
CA ASP A 6 32.43 3.70 13.15
C ASP A 6 31.80 3.20 11.82
N HIS A 7 31.85 1.89 11.55
CA HIS A 7 31.48 1.31 10.25
C HIS A 7 30.37 0.26 10.34
N ASP A 8 29.68 0.12 11.47
CA ASP A 8 28.59 -0.86 11.62
C ASP A 8 27.20 -0.19 11.54
N ASP A 9 27.06 1.09 11.91
CA ASP A 9 25.75 1.75 12.00
C ASP A 9 25.12 2.07 10.62
N ILE A 10 25.94 2.53 9.67
CA ILE A 10 25.48 2.84 8.30
C ILE A 10 25.02 1.57 7.56
N ASP A 11 25.72 0.45 7.80
CA ASP A 11 25.39 -0.83 7.17
C ASP A 11 24.10 -1.42 7.77
N GLN A 12 23.87 -1.26 9.08
CA GLN A 12 22.63 -1.69 9.72
C GLN A 12 21.41 -0.91 9.23
N GLU A 13 21.46 0.42 9.16
CA GLU A 13 20.34 1.23 8.64
C GLU A 13 20.02 0.89 7.17
N ALA A 14 21.06 0.71 6.33
CA ALA A 14 20.87 0.33 4.94
C ALA A 14 20.27 -1.08 4.77
N LEU A 15 20.63 -2.02 5.66
CA LEU A 15 20.06 -3.36 5.70
C LEU A 15 18.60 -3.33 6.18
N GLU A 16 18.27 -2.51 7.17
CA GLU A 16 16.90 -2.33 7.66
C GLU A 16 15.98 -1.72 6.60
N VAL A 17 16.43 -0.67 5.89
CA VAL A 17 15.66 -0.06 4.79
C VAL A 17 15.43 -1.06 3.64
N LYS A 18 16.45 -1.88 3.30
CA LYS A 18 16.31 -2.95 2.30
C LYS A 18 15.32 -4.04 2.75
N SER A 19 15.32 -4.39 4.02
CA SER A 19 14.40 -5.38 4.59
C SER A 19 12.96 -4.85 4.58
N PHE A 20 12.76 -3.61 5.03
CA PHE A 20 11.47 -2.93 5.05
C PHE A 20 10.85 -2.81 3.65
N ARG A 21 11.65 -2.40 2.65
CA ARG A 21 11.20 -2.34 1.25
C ARG A 21 10.79 -3.71 0.70
N ARG A 22 11.48 -4.78 1.10
CA ARG A 22 11.15 -6.17 0.70
C ARG A 22 9.80 -6.59 1.28
N VAL A 23 9.57 -6.34 2.57
CA VAL A 23 8.31 -6.65 3.24
C VAL A 23 7.14 -5.89 2.58
N LEU A 24 7.29 -4.59 2.35
CA LEU A 24 6.28 -3.78 1.64
C LEU A 24 5.96 -4.32 0.25
N TRP A 25 6.97 -4.77 -0.50
CA TRP A 25 6.75 -5.37 -1.82
C TRP A 25 5.94 -6.67 -1.74
N ILE A 26 6.26 -7.53 -0.76
CA ILE A 26 5.56 -8.79 -0.55
C ILE A 26 4.09 -8.53 -0.18
N VAL A 27 3.85 -7.69 0.82
CA VAL A 27 2.49 -7.40 1.30
C VAL A 27 1.66 -6.69 0.22
N MET A 28 2.27 -5.81 -0.58
CA MET A 28 1.63 -5.18 -1.75
C MET A 28 1.20 -6.20 -2.81
N ILE A 29 2.05 -7.18 -3.16
CA ILE A 29 1.67 -8.23 -4.12
C ILE A 29 0.52 -9.07 -3.55
N ILE A 30 0.60 -9.48 -2.28
CA ILE A 30 -0.41 -10.33 -1.65
C ILE A 30 -1.78 -9.63 -1.69
N ASN A 31 -1.85 -8.37 -1.25
CA ASN A 31 -3.08 -7.59 -1.28
C ASN A 31 -3.58 -7.37 -2.72
N GLY A 32 -2.68 -7.11 -3.66
CA GLY A 32 -3.06 -6.93 -5.07
C GLY A 32 -3.64 -8.19 -5.69
N VAL A 33 -3.05 -9.37 -5.43
CA VAL A 33 -3.54 -10.66 -5.92
C VAL A 33 -4.89 -11.00 -5.28
N MET A 34 -5.03 -10.80 -3.97
CA MET A 34 -6.30 -11.01 -3.26
C MET A 34 -7.40 -10.10 -3.83
N PHE A 35 -7.11 -8.82 -4.10
CA PHE A 35 -8.05 -7.93 -4.76
C PHE A 35 -8.57 -8.50 -6.09
N PHE A 36 -7.70 -8.96 -7.00
CA PHE A 36 -8.17 -9.51 -8.28
C PHE A 36 -8.98 -10.80 -8.12
N ALA A 37 -8.58 -11.68 -7.19
CA ALA A 37 -9.30 -12.91 -6.90
C ALA A 37 -10.70 -12.62 -6.31
N GLU A 38 -10.75 -11.84 -5.24
CA GLU A 38 -11.97 -11.40 -4.54
C GLU A 38 -12.87 -10.58 -5.46
N PHE A 39 -12.33 -9.64 -6.23
CA PHE A 39 -13.10 -8.81 -7.18
C PHE A 39 -13.75 -9.66 -8.28
N SER A 40 -13.00 -10.61 -8.85
CA SER A 40 -13.56 -11.52 -9.86
C SER A 40 -14.64 -12.42 -9.24
N GLY A 41 -14.40 -12.98 -8.06
CA GLY A 41 -15.39 -13.78 -7.33
C GLY A 41 -16.64 -12.97 -6.95
N ALA A 42 -16.46 -11.75 -6.47
CA ALA A 42 -17.52 -10.83 -6.08
C ALA A 42 -18.36 -10.36 -7.28
N PHE A 43 -17.72 -10.20 -8.44
CA PHE A 43 -18.41 -9.90 -9.69
C PHE A 43 -19.30 -11.08 -10.13
N PHE A 44 -18.78 -12.31 -10.11
CA PHE A 44 -19.57 -13.50 -10.43
C PHE A 44 -20.68 -13.78 -9.39
N ALA A 45 -20.43 -13.47 -8.12
CA ALA A 45 -21.38 -13.67 -7.03
C ALA A 45 -22.46 -12.57 -6.92
N GLY A 46 -22.26 -11.41 -7.59
CA GLY A 46 -23.17 -10.26 -7.47
C GLY A 46 -23.25 -9.68 -6.05
N SER A 47 -22.24 -9.92 -5.21
CA SER A 47 -22.27 -9.57 -3.79
C SER A 47 -21.60 -8.23 -3.53
N VAL A 48 -22.38 -7.25 -3.07
CA VAL A 48 -21.87 -5.92 -2.66
C VAL A 48 -20.93 -6.03 -1.45
N ALA A 49 -21.18 -6.99 -0.55
CA ALA A 49 -20.32 -7.22 0.61
C ALA A 49 -18.93 -7.71 0.20
N LEU A 50 -18.86 -8.62 -0.77
CA LEU A 50 -17.60 -9.16 -1.27
C LEU A 50 -16.85 -8.14 -2.17
N GLN A 51 -17.60 -7.25 -2.85
CA GLN A 51 -17.00 -6.12 -3.55
C GLN A 51 -16.39 -5.08 -2.59
N ALA A 52 -17.01 -4.87 -1.43
CA ALA A 52 -16.47 -3.98 -0.39
C ALA A 52 -15.16 -4.54 0.19
N ASP A 53 -15.09 -5.85 0.43
CA ASP A 53 -13.87 -6.54 0.90
C ASP A 53 -12.73 -6.45 -0.14
N ALA A 54 -13.03 -6.70 -1.41
CA ALA A 54 -12.07 -6.48 -2.50
C ALA A 54 -11.56 -5.02 -2.55
N LEU A 55 -12.44 -4.04 -2.34
CA LEU A 55 -12.06 -2.62 -2.31
C LEU A 55 -11.08 -2.28 -1.17
N ASP A 56 -11.14 -2.98 -0.05
CA ASP A 56 -10.21 -2.83 1.07
C ASP A 56 -8.79 -3.29 0.67
N PHE A 57 -8.69 -4.48 0.04
CA PHE A 57 -7.42 -4.99 -0.51
C PHE A 57 -6.80 -4.06 -1.56
N LEU A 58 -7.63 -3.38 -2.37
CA LEU A 58 -7.17 -2.36 -3.31
C LEU A 58 -6.61 -1.13 -2.57
N GLY A 59 -7.26 -0.70 -1.50
CA GLY A 59 -6.82 0.39 -0.63
C GLY A 59 -5.45 0.12 -0.01
N ASP A 60 -5.26 -1.08 0.51
CA ASP A 60 -3.99 -1.53 1.07
C ASP A 60 -2.88 -1.59 0.02
N THR A 61 -3.18 -2.16 -1.16
CA THR A 61 -2.22 -2.21 -2.28
C THR A 61 -1.76 -0.82 -2.70
N VAL A 62 -2.69 0.14 -2.80
CA VAL A 62 -2.38 1.54 -3.12
C VAL A 62 -1.57 2.18 -2.00
N THR A 63 -1.90 1.94 -0.74
CA THR A 63 -1.17 2.46 0.42
C THR A 63 0.27 1.95 0.45
N TYR A 64 0.49 0.65 0.25
CA TYR A 64 1.84 0.09 0.17
C TYR A 64 2.60 0.60 -1.05
N ALA A 65 1.95 0.76 -2.21
CA ALA A 65 2.56 1.39 -3.37
C ALA A 65 2.93 2.87 -3.11
N ILE A 66 2.13 3.61 -2.32
CA ILE A 66 2.44 4.97 -1.84
C ILE A 66 3.68 4.97 -0.98
N THR A 67 3.73 4.13 0.05
CA THR A 67 4.88 4.00 0.93
C THR A 67 6.14 3.59 0.15
N LEU A 68 6.02 2.72 -0.86
CA LEU A 68 7.15 2.26 -1.65
C LEU A 68 7.67 3.31 -2.65
N LEU A 69 6.79 4.16 -3.20
CA LEU A 69 7.19 5.32 -4.02
C LEU A 69 7.67 6.50 -3.17
N ALA A 70 7.16 6.65 -1.94
CA ALA A 70 7.56 7.67 -0.97
C ALA A 70 9.01 7.51 -0.50
N LEU A 71 9.52 6.28 -0.50
CA LEU A 71 10.94 5.98 -0.38
C LEU A 71 11.77 6.56 -1.55
N GLY A 72 11.14 7.21 -2.55
CA GLY A 72 11.73 7.88 -3.72
C GLY A 72 11.40 9.38 -3.92
N TYR A 73 10.16 9.89 -3.76
CA TYR A 73 9.72 11.33 -3.87
C TYR A 73 8.25 11.51 -3.31
N PRO A 74 7.71 12.73 -3.01
CA PRO A 74 6.73 12.94 -1.92
C PRO A 74 5.23 12.66 -2.20
N LEU A 75 4.52 12.28 -1.12
CA LEU A 75 3.16 11.69 -1.00
C LEU A 75 1.94 12.50 -1.49
N ALA A 76 2.08 13.78 -1.84
CA ALA A 76 0.94 14.70 -1.88
C ALA A 76 -0.09 14.45 -3.01
N ILE A 77 0.31 13.81 -4.12
CA ILE A 77 -0.57 13.64 -5.29
C ILE A 77 -1.53 12.45 -5.13
N ARG A 78 -1.14 11.42 -4.36
CA ARG A 78 -1.94 10.21 -4.16
C ARG A 78 -3.04 10.37 -3.10
N ALA A 79 -2.78 11.14 -2.05
CA ALA A 79 -3.81 11.53 -1.07
C ALA A 79 -4.96 12.33 -1.72
N ARG A 80 -4.65 13.18 -2.72
CA ARG A 80 -5.64 13.98 -3.44
C ARG A 80 -6.54 13.13 -4.36
N ALA A 81 -5.99 12.11 -5.00
CA ALA A 81 -6.78 11.17 -5.81
C ALA A 81 -7.70 10.29 -4.95
N ALA A 82 -7.20 9.80 -3.79
CA ALA A 82 -7.99 9.03 -2.84
C ALA A 82 -9.11 9.86 -2.18
N MET A 83 -8.83 11.11 -1.78
CA MET A 83 -9.86 12.03 -1.26
C MET A 83 -10.91 12.36 -2.31
N PHE A 84 -10.53 12.61 -3.56
CA PHE A 84 -11.50 12.87 -4.63
C PHE A 84 -12.46 11.68 -4.81
N LYS A 85 -11.93 10.46 -4.77
CA LYS A 85 -12.72 9.23 -4.87
C LYS A 85 -13.62 9.02 -3.64
N GLY A 86 -13.10 9.25 -2.43
CA GLY A 86 -13.87 9.16 -1.18
C GLY A 86 -15.00 10.18 -1.08
N ILE A 87 -14.77 11.43 -1.50
CA ILE A 87 -15.79 12.47 -1.55
C ILE A 87 -16.87 12.12 -2.59
N SER A 88 -16.47 11.58 -3.75
CA SER A 88 -17.42 11.16 -4.79
C SER A 88 -18.35 10.04 -4.31
N LEU A 89 -17.80 9.04 -3.60
CA LEU A 89 -18.57 7.95 -2.99
C LEU A 89 -19.43 8.43 -1.82
N GLY A 90 -18.92 9.34 -0.98
CA GLY A 90 -19.66 9.93 0.13
C GLY A 90 -20.86 10.77 -0.34
N LEU A 91 -20.72 11.52 -1.43
CA LEU A 91 -21.81 12.29 -2.02
C LEU A 91 -22.90 11.40 -2.62
N LEU A 92 -22.54 10.27 -3.23
CA LEU A 92 -23.51 9.30 -3.73
C LEU A 92 -24.26 8.57 -2.60
N GLY A 93 -23.62 8.35 -1.45
CA GLY A 93 -24.27 7.74 -0.28
C GLY A 93 -25.22 8.67 0.49
N LEU A 94 -25.19 9.98 0.20
CA LEU A 94 -26.09 10.99 0.78
C LEU A 94 -27.32 11.26 -0.08
N TRP A 95 -27.44 10.62 -1.26
CA TRP A 95 -28.57 10.73 -2.17
C TRP A 95 -29.44 9.48 -2.13
#